data_AF-A0A1F4QGJ0-F1
#
_entry.id   AF-A0A1F4QGJ0-F1
#
_cell.length_a   1.000
_cell.length_b   1.000
_cell.length_c   1.000
_cell.angle_alpha   90.00
_cell.angle_beta   90.00
_cell.angle_gamma   90.00
#
_symmetry.space_group_name_H-M   'P 1'
#
loop_
_entity.id
_entity.type
_entity.pdbx_description
1 polymer ?
#
loop_
_entity_poly.entity_id
_entity_poly.type
_entity_poly.pdbx_seq_one_letter_code
_entity_poly.pdbx_strand_id
1 'polypeptide(L)'
;MNYAPLTLGLIICGMGVVTYAIRLSLIVLLGRFAVPPIVQRALRFVPPAVLSAIIFPELLRPAGTLALSLGNPRLLAGILAALVVWRTRSVLLAIAVGMLALWILQAALPR
;
A
#
# COMPACT_ATOMS: atom_id res chain seq x y z
N MET A 1 1.48 -14.09 -26.77
CA MET A 1 1.76 -15.02 -25.67
C MET A 1 0.61 -16.03 -25.55
N ASN A 2 0.82 -17.26 -26.00
CA ASN A 2 -0.17 -18.34 -25.85
C ASN A 2 0.22 -19.18 -24.62
N TYR A 3 -0.18 -18.74 -23.43
CA TYR A 3 0.04 -19.54 -22.23
C TYR A 3 -0.97 -20.68 -22.22
N ALA A 4 -0.50 -21.92 -22.34
CA ALA A 4 -1.36 -23.08 -22.24
C ALA A 4 -2.16 -23.02 -20.91
N PRO A 5 -3.45 -23.35 -20.89
CA PRO A 5 -4.27 -23.29 -19.66
C PRO A 5 -3.65 -24.11 -18.51
N LEU A 6 -2.89 -25.15 -18.85
CA LEU A 6 -2.13 -25.98 -17.91
C LEU A 6 -0.99 -25.22 -17.21
N THR A 7 -0.27 -24.33 -17.90
CA THR A 7 0.80 -23.54 -17.25
C THR A 7 0.23 -22.50 -16.31
N LEU A 8 -0.91 -21.88 -16.65
CA LEU A 8 -1.62 -20.99 -15.73
C LEU A 8 -2.10 -21.73 -14.48
N GLY A 9 -2.68 -22.92 -14.64
CA GLY A 9 -3.09 -23.76 -13.50
C GLY A 9 -1.92 -24.13 -12.58
N LEU A 10 -0.78 -24.52 -13.15
CA LEU A 10 0.44 -24.82 -12.40
C LEU A 10 0.99 -23.60 -11.65
N ILE A 11 0.99 -22.42 -12.27
CA ILE A 11 1.45 -21.18 -11.64
C ILE A 11 0.54 -20.80 -10.47
N ILE A 12 -0.78 -20.85 -10.66
CA ILE A 12 -1.75 -20.50 -9.60
C ILE A 12 -1.60 -21.47 -8.42
N CYS A 13 -1.55 -22.78 -8.69
CA CYS A 13 -1.34 -23.78 -7.64
C CYS A 13 0.01 -23.60 -6.96
N GLY A 14 1.09 -23.37 -7.72
CA GLY A 14 2.43 -23.11 -7.18
C GLY A 14 2.49 -21.88 -6.28
N MET A 15 1.92 -20.75 -6.73
CA MET A 15 1.82 -19.53 -5.92
C MET A 15 0.98 -19.75 -4.67
N GLY A 16 -0.12 -20.49 -4.77
CA GLY A 16 -0.95 -20.87 -3.64
C GLY A 16 -0.15 -21.66 -2.60
N VAL A 17 0.52 -22.73 -3.03
CA VAL A 17 1.34 -23.58 -2.15
C VAL A 17 2.44 -22.76 -1.47
N VAL A 18 3.19 -21.94 -2.21
CA VAL A 18 4.27 -21.12 -1.64
C VAL A 18 3.72 -20.09 -0.64
N THR A 19 2.61 -19.42 -0.97
CA THR A 19 1.99 -18.42 -0.08
C THR A 19 1.49 -19.06 1.21
N TYR A 20 0.80 -20.19 1.11
CA TYR A 20 0.32 -20.93 2.27
C TYR A 20 1.46 -21.54 3.07
N ALA A 21 2.51 -22.04 2.42
CA ALA A 21 3.70 -22.56 3.10
C ALA A 21 4.34 -21.46 3.95
N ILE A 22 4.59 -20.27 3.41
CA ILE A 22 5.15 -19.14 4.18
C ILE A 22 4.22 -18.78 5.34
N ARG A 23 2.91 -18.65 5.09
CA ARG A 23 1.93 -18.26 6.11
C ARG A 23 1.83 -19.32 7.23
N LEU A 24 1.77 -20.60 6.88
CA LEU A 24 1.71 -21.72 7.83
C LEU A 24 3.03 -21.88 8.58
N SER A 25 4.18 -21.73 7.93
CA SER A 25 5.49 -21.74 8.59
C SER A 25 5.56 -20.65 9.65
N LEU A 26 5.08 -19.43 9.38
CA LEU A 26 5.04 -18.37 10.38
C LEU A 26 4.10 -18.71 11.54
N ILE A 27 2.90 -19.26 11.28
CA ILE A 27 1.93 -19.63 12.32
C ILE A 27 2.44 -20.78 13.20
N VAL A 28 2.97 -21.84 12.60
CA VAL A 28 3.51 -23.02 13.32
C VAL A 28 4.75 -22.64 14.12
N LEU A 29 5.63 -21.78 13.57
CA LEU A 29 6.80 -21.27 14.27
C LEU A 29 6.40 -20.34 15.44
N LEU A 30 5.38 -19.49 15.27
CA LEU A 30 4.80 -18.66 16.34
C LEU A 30 4.09 -19.49 17.43
N GLY A 31 3.54 -20.65 17.07
CA GLY A 31 2.88 -21.55 18.02
C GLY A 31 3.85 -22.39 18.84
N ARG A 32 5.07 -22.63 18.35
CA ARG A 32 6.11 -23.43 19.03
C ARG A 32 7.04 -22.62 19.91
N PHE A 33 7.27 -21.34 19.61
CA PHE A 33 8.06 -20.44 20.45
C PHE A 33 7.13 -19.48 21.20
N ALA A 34 7.29 -19.35 22.52
CA ALA A 34 6.60 -18.32 23.30
C ALA A 34 7.06 -16.93 22.83
N VAL A 35 6.39 -16.39 21.82
CA VAL A 35 6.78 -15.13 21.19
C VAL A 35 6.66 -14.00 22.21
N PRO A 36 7.72 -13.20 22.44
CA PRO A 36 7.66 -12.09 23.37
C PRO A 36 6.51 -11.13 23.02
N PRO A 37 5.80 -10.57 24.01
CA PRO A 37 4.64 -9.69 23.77
C PRO A 37 4.98 -8.48 22.89
N ILE A 38 6.25 -8.05 22.88
CA ILE A 38 6.79 -7.01 21.99
C ILE A 38 6.69 -7.39 20.51
N VAL A 39 7.03 -8.63 20.15
CA VAL A 39 7.03 -9.07 18.74
C VAL A 39 5.61 -9.23 18.23
N GLN A 40 4.70 -9.82 19.03
CA GLN A 40 3.27 -9.84 18.68
C GLN A 40 2.72 -8.43 18.53
N ARG A 41 3.15 -7.50 19.39
CA ARG A 41 2.74 -6.10 19.29
C ARG A 41 3.30 -5.43 18.04
N ALA A 42 4.53 -5.70 17.63
CA ALA A 42 5.11 -5.19 16.39
C ALA A 42 4.41 -5.76 15.13
N LEU A 43 4.11 -7.05 15.10
CA LEU A 43 3.46 -7.72 13.96
C LEU A 43 2.09 -7.12 13.62
N ARG A 44 1.33 -6.64 14.63
CA ARG A 44 0.04 -5.96 14.40
C ARG A 44 0.18 -4.64 13.63
N PHE A 45 1.35 -4.00 13.66
CA PHE A 45 1.65 -2.75 12.97
C PHE A 45 2.29 -2.97 11.60
N VAL A 46 2.65 -4.21 11.24
CA VAL A 46 3.26 -4.51 9.94
C VAL A 46 2.33 -4.12 8.78
N PRO A 47 1.03 -4.51 8.75
CA PRO A 47 0.15 -4.14 7.64
C PRO A 47 0.06 -2.63 7.39
N PRO A 48 -0.25 -1.77 8.38
CA PRO A 48 -0.30 -0.33 8.14
C PRO A 48 1.07 0.27 7.82
N ALA A 49 2.16 -0.21 8.44
CA ALA A 49 3.51 0.28 8.17
C ALA A 49 3.95 0.00 6.72
N VAL A 50 3.65 -1.19 6.19
CA VAL A 50 3.96 -1.54 4.80
C VAL A 50 3.17 -0.67 3.82
N LEU A 51 1.88 -0.45 4.07
CA LEU A 51 1.08 0.46 3.24
C LEU A 51 1.67 1.87 3.24
N SER A 52 2.01 2.41 4.41
CA SER A 52 2.67 3.72 4.51
C SER A 52 4.02 3.74 3.79
N ALA A 53 4.84 2.69 3.91
CA ALA A 53 6.14 2.59 3.26
C ALA A 53 6.06 2.53 1.73
N ILE A 54 4.95 2.05 1.16
CA ILE A 54 4.72 2.02 -0.29
C ILE A 54 4.14 3.35 -0.78
N ILE A 55 3.17 3.92 -0.05
CA ILE A 55 2.46 5.14 -0.47
C ILE A 55 3.32 6.39 -0.30
N PHE A 56 4.09 6.48 0.78
CA PHE A 56 4.91 7.65 1.08
C PHE A 56 5.94 7.99 -0.02
N PRO A 57 6.78 7.06 -0.52
CA PRO A 57 7.72 7.36 -1.60
C PRO A 57 7.03 7.73 -2.90
N GLU A 58 5.89 7.11 -3.23
CA GLU A 58 5.07 7.46 -4.41
C GLU A 58 4.58 8.92 -4.36
N LEU A 59 4.28 9.43 -3.16
CA LEU A 59 3.90 10.84 -2.97
C LEU A 59 5.09 11.80 -3.12
N LEU A 60 6.28 11.43 -2.61
CA LEU A 60 7.46 12.31 -2.61
C LEU A 60 8.27 12.26 -3.92
N ARG A 61 8.34 11.11 -4.58
CA ARG A 61 9.18 10.87 -5.78
C ARG A 61 8.42 10.06 -6.85
N PRO A 62 7.37 10.63 -7.47
CA PRO A 62 6.55 9.88 -8.43
C PRO A 62 7.26 9.47 -9.74
N ALA A 63 8.44 10.03 -10.02
CA ALA A 63 9.23 9.75 -11.23
C ALA A 63 10.74 9.58 -10.93
N GLY A 64 11.10 9.22 -9.69
CA GLY A 64 12.49 9.04 -9.26
C GLY A 64 13.25 10.33 -8.93
N THR A 65 12.71 11.52 -9.27
CA THR A 65 13.23 12.83 -8.86
C THR A 65 12.49 13.36 -7.63
N LEU A 66 13.18 14.06 -6.72
CA LEU A 66 12.52 14.77 -5.61
C LEU A 66 11.69 15.91 -6.18
N ALA A 67 10.38 15.70 -6.26
CA ALA A 67 9.42 16.71 -6.64
C ALA A 67 8.77 17.32 -5.39
N LEU A 68 9.61 17.87 -4.49
CA LEU A 68 9.19 18.69 -3.34
C LEU A 68 8.90 20.13 -3.80
N SER A 69 8.08 20.27 -4.83
CA SER A 69 7.62 21.57 -5.31
C SER A 69 6.12 21.67 -5.12
N LEU A 70 5.61 22.86 -4.79
CA LEU A 70 4.17 23.14 -4.75
C LEU A 70 3.49 22.91 -6.11
N GLY A 71 4.25 22.74 -7.18
CA GLY A 71 3.76 22.31 -8.49
C GLY A 71 3.53 20.80 -8.64
N ASN A 72 3.77 19.97 -7.62
CA ASN A 72 3.51 18.52 -7.69
C ASN A 72 2.09 18.19 -7.21
N PRO A 73 1.16 17.87 -8.11
CA PRO A 73 -0.23 17.69 -7.74
C PRO A 73 -0.48 16.47 -6.86
N ARG A 74 0.39 15.45 -6.93
CA ARG A 74 0.25 14.22 -6.14
C ARG A 74 0.53 14.45 -4.66
N LEU A 75 1.53 15.28 -4.35
CA LEU A 75 1.92 15.59 -2.97
C LEU A 75 0.84 16.44 -2.27
N LEU A 76 0.31 17.46 -2.96
CA LEU A 76 -0.79 18.27 -2.45
C LEU A 76 -2.08 17.46 -2.26
N ALA A 77 -2.45 16.62 -3.23
CA ALA A 77 -3.61 15.74 -3.10
C ALA A 77 -3.47 14.74 -1.95
N GLY A 78 -2.27 14.19 -1.74
CA GLY A 78 -1.97 13.29 -0.61
C GLY A 78 -2.08 13.98 0.74
N ILE A 79 -1.58 15.22 0.88
CA ILE A 79 -1.71 16.01 2.11
C ILE A 79 -3.17 16.32 2.41
N LEU A 80 -3.95 16.74 1.39
CA LEU A 80 -5.38 16.99 1.56
C LEU A 80 -6.13 15.72 1.97
N ALA A 81 -5.85 14.58 1.34
CA ALA A 81 -6.44 13.30 1.72
C ALA A 81 -6.11 12.92 3.17
N ALA A 82 -4.85 13.12 3.60
CA ALA A 82 -4.42 12.87 4.97
C ALA A 82 -5.13 13.79 5.98
N LEU A 83 -5.29 15.08 5.65
CA LEU A 83 -6.00 16.04 6.49
C LEU A 83 -7.48 15.68 6.65
N VAL A 84 -8.12 15.28 5.56
CA VAL A 84 -9.53 14.84 5.56
C VAL A 84 -9.71 13.57 6.37
N VAL A 85 -8.88 12.55 6.17
CA VAL A 85 -8.99 11.29 6.92
C VAL A 85 -8.78 11.52 8.41
N TRP A 86 -7.86 12.42 8.77
CA TRP A 86 -7.60 12.75 10.17
C TRP A 86 -8.81 13.42 10.82
N ARG A 87 -9.49 14.32 10.09
CA ARG A 87 -10.67 15.04 10.61
C ARG A 87 -11.95 14.21 10.61
N THR A 88 -12.19 13.44 9.56
CA THR A 88 -13.45 12.70 9.34
C THR A 88 -13.40 11.26 9.82
N ARG A 89 -12.21 10.69 10.05
CA ARG A 89 -11.98 9.25 10.26
C ARG A 89 -12.64 8.34 9.21
N SER A 90 -12.99 8.89 8.04
CA SER A 90 -13.64 8.17 6.95
C SER A 90 -12.67 7.97 5.80
N VAL A 91 -12.33 6.71 5.53
CA VAL A 91 -11.44 6.34 4.42
C VAL A 91 -12.07 6.68 3.08
N LEU A 92 -13.39 6.50 2.93
CA LEU A 92 -14.12 6.84 1.70
C LEU A 92 -14.06 8.33 1.38
N LEU A 93 -14.20 9.20 2.39
CA LEU A 93 -14.09 10.65 2.19
C LEU A 93 -12.66 11.06 1.84
N ALA A 94 -11.64 10.44 2.45
CA ALA A 94 -10.26 10.70 2.12
C ALA A 94 -9.93 10.31 0.67
N ILE A 95 -10.45 9.16 0.20
CA ILE A 95 -10.32 8.72 -1.18
C ILE A 95 -11.03 9.69 -2.13
N ALA A 96 -12.29 10.06 -1.83
CA ALA A 96 -13.05 10.97 -2.68
C ALA A 96 -12.39 12.35 -2.79
N VAL A 97 -11.99 12.95 -1.67
CA VAL A 97 -11.33 14.26 -1.67
C VAL A 97 -9.94 14.18 -2.32
N GLY A 98 -9.18 13.13 -2.05
CA GLY A 98 -7.87 12.92 -2.66
C GLY A 98 -7.96 12.79 -4.19
N MET A 99 -8.93 12.02 -4.70
CA MET A 99 -9.17 11.89 -6.13
C MET A 99 -9.63 13.21 -6.77
N LEU A 100 -10.58 13.91 -6.13
CA LEU A 100 -11.04 15.21 -6.63
C LEU A 100 -9.92 16.24 -6.66
N ALA A 101 -9.12 16.33 -5.59
CA ALA A 101 -7.97 17.23 -5.53
C ALA A 101 -6.96 16.89 -6.64
N LEU A 102 -6.64 15.60 -6.82
CA LEU A 102 -5.72 15.17 -7.85
C LEU A 102 -6.23 15.49 -9.27
N TRP A 103 -7.51 15.27 -9.55
CA TRP A 103 -8.11 15.60 -10.84
C TRP A 103 -8.17 17.10 -11.11
N ILE A 104 -8.56 17.91 -10.12
CA ILE A 104 -8.57 19.37 -10.25
C ILE A 104 -7.16 19.88 -10.53
N LEU A 105 -6.17 19.36 -9.83
CA LEU A 105 -4.79 19.82 -9.95
C LEU A 105 -4.12 19.31 -11.24
N GLN A 106 -4.52 18.13 -11.75
CA GLN A 106 -4.14 17.67 -13.10
C GLN A 106 -4.83 18.47 -14.22
N ALA A 107 -6.08 18.88 -14.03
CA ALA A 107 -6.78 19.73 -14.99
C ALA A 107 -6.23 21.16 -15.01
N ALA A 108 -5.78 21.67 -13.85
CA ALA A 108 -5.22 23.01 -13.70
C ALA A 108 -3.75 23.13 -14.13
N LEU A 109 -2.97 22.04 -14.09
CA LEU A 109 -1.65 21.95 -14.69
C LEU A 109 -1.73 21.12 -15.98
N PRO A 110 -2.21 21.70 -17.11
CA PRO A 110 -1.98 21.07 -18.41
C PRO A 110 -0.47 21.08 -18.66
N ARG A 111 0.03 19.88 -18.98
CA ARG A 111 1.45 19.48 -19.16
C ARG A 111 2.41 20.56 -19.67
#